data_AF-A0A1I5MTY1-F1
#
_entry.id   AF-A0A1I5MTY1-F1
#
_cell.length_a   1.000
_cell.length_b   1.000
_cell.length_c   1.000
_cell.angle_alpha   90.00
_cell.angle_beta   90.00
_cell.angle_gamma   90.00
#
_symmetry.space_group_name_H-M   'P 1'
#
loop_
_entity.id
_entity.type
_entity.pdbx_description
1 polymer ?
#
loop_
_entity_poly.entity_id
_entity_poly.type
_entity_poly.pdbx_seq_one_letter_code
_entity_poly.pdbx_strand_id
1 'polypeptide(L)' 'MKVMIWLAVSVLLIWELVALRDIVGYSLFIQNSLIVLSSSYFFYLLDVHVSLAKVKRQLGLLMNKTSH' A
#
# COMPACT_ATOMS: atom_id res chain seq x y z
N MET A 1 11.81 -1.19 -13.27
CA MET A 1 11.37 -2.59 -13.36
C MET A 1 10.87 -3.16 -12.04
N LYS A 2 11.68 -3.20 -10.96
CA LYS A 2 11.24 -3.76 -9.65
C LYS A 2 9.91 -3.17 -9.14
N VAL A 3 9.76 -1.85 -9.11
CA VAL A 3 8.55 -1.18 -8.59
C VAL A 3 7.27 -1.54 -9.36
N MET A 4 7.33 -1.65 -10.70
CA MET A 4 6.15 -2.02 -11.50
C MET A 4 5.71 -3.47 -11.25
N ILE A 5 6.65 -4.39 -11.08
CA ILE A 5 6.36 -5.79 -10.76
C ILE A 5 5.69 -5.86 -9.38
N TRP A 6 6.22 -5.14 -8.39
CA TRP A 6 5.64 -5.14 -7.06
C TRP A 6 4.26 -4.45 -7.01
N LEU A 7 4.03 -3.40 -7.79
CA LEU A 7 2.68 -2.81 -7.95
C LEU A 7 1.69 -3.83 -8.50
N ALA A 8 2.08 -4.59 -9.53
CA ALA A 8 1.23 -5.65 -10.07
C ALA A 8 0.95 -6.75 -9.03
N VAL A 9 1.95 -7.15 -8.24
CA VAL A 9 1.78 -8.13 -7.16
C VAL A 9 0.87 -7.61 -6.05
N SER A 10 0.97 -6.33 -5.67
CA SER A 10 0.07 -5.72 -4.69
C SER A 10 -1.38 -5.67 -5.19
N VAL A 11 -1.62 -5.38 -6.46
CA VAL A 11 -2.96 -5.41 -7.07
C VAL A 11 -3.53 -6.84 -7.05
N LEU A 12 -2.72 -7.84 -7.43
CA LEU A 12 -3.12 -9.24 -7.36
C LEU A 12 -3.45 -9.67 -5.92
N LEU A 13 -2.67 -9.25 -4.94
CA LEU A 13 -2.93 -9.56 -3.52
C LEU A 13 -4.21 -8.93 -2.99
N ILE A 14 -4.47 -7.67 -3.34
CA ILE A 14 -5.72 -7.00 -2.96
C ILE A 14 -6.90 -7.73 -3.59
N TRP A 15 -6.79 -8.15 -4.85
CA TRP A 15 -7.80 -8.97 -5.51
C TRP A 15 -8.01 -10.28 -4.75
N GLU A 16 -6.97 -11.06 -4.51
CA GLU A 16 -7.06 -12.33 -3.78
C GLU A 16 -7.72 -12.15 -2.40
N LEU A 17 -7.37 -11.10 -1.64
CA LEU A 17 -8.00 -10.81 -0.34
C LEU A 17 -9.48 -10.37 -0.45
N VAL A 18 -9.90 -9.84 -1.60
CA VAL A 18 -11.33 -9.57 -1.85
C VAL A 18 -12.04 -10.88 -2.21
N ALA A 19 -11.48 -11.70 -3.09
CA ALA A 19 -12.07 -12.98 -3.47
C ALA A 19 -12.13 -13.97 -2.29
N LEU A 20 -11.10 -13.98 -1.45
CA LEU A 20 -11.04 -14.81 -0.25
C LEU A 20 -12.12 -14.41 0.77
N ARG A 21 -12.54 -13.14 0.79
CA ARG A 21 -13.68 -12.70 1.61
C ARG A 21 -14.98 -13.34 1.13
N ASP A 22 -15.19 -13.44 -0.18
CA ASP A 22 -16.41 -14.06 -0.73
C ASP A 22 -16.47 -15.56 -0.41
N ILE A 23 -15.32 -16.22 -0.27
CA ILE A 23 -15.22 -17.65 0.06
C ILE A 23 -15.35 -17.89 1.58
N VAL A 24 -14.59 -17.13 2.38
CA VAL A 24 -14.44 -17.38 3.83
C VAL A 24 -15.44 -16.59 4.67
N GLY A 25 -16.01 -15.52 4.13
CA GLY A 25 -17.05 -14.72 4.79
C GLY A 25 -16.56 -13.90 5.99
N TYR A 26 -15.26 -13.56 6.08
CA TYR A 26 -14.75 -12.77 7.19
C TYR A 26 -15.21 -11.31 7.15
N SER A 27 -15.16 -10.65 8.32
CA SER A 27 -15.62 -9.27 8.47
C SER A 27 -14.77 -8.27 7.68
N LEU A 28 -15.38 -7.16 7.32
CA LEU A 28 -14.74 -6.05 6.59
C LEU A 28 -13.53 -5.48 7.36
N PHE A 29 -13.57 -5.57 8.70
CA PHE A 29 -12.45 -5.23 9.55
C PHE A 29 -11.24 -6.13 9.30
N ILE A 30 -11.44 -7.46 9.29
CA ILE A 30 -10.37 -8.44 9.02
C ILE A 30 -9.80 -8.24 7.62
N GLN A 31 -10.66 -7.98 6.64
CA GLN A 31 -10.23 -7.66 5.27
C GLN A 31 -9.29 -6.46 5.25
N ASN A 32 -9.68 -5.35 5.86
CA ASN A 32 -8.88 -4.13 5.89
C ASN A 32 -7.56 -4.35 6.66
N SER A 33 -7.59 -5.07 7.78
CA SER A 33 -6.37 -5.42 8.53
C SER A 33 -5.40 -6.25 7.70
N LEU A 34 -5.89 -7.26 6.97
CA LEU A 34 -5.07 -8.08 6.07
C LEU A 34 -4.47 -7.28 4.93
N ILE A 35 -5.24 -6.37 4.33
CA ILE A 35 -4.75 -5.49 3.26
C ILE A 35 -3.65 -4.56 3.79
N VAL A 36 -3.83 -3.96 4.98
CA VAL A 36 -2.83 -3.06 5.60
C VAL A 36 -1.56 -3.82 6.00
N LEU A 37 -1.70 -5.00 6.61
CA LEU A 37 -0.57 -5.87 6.97
C LEU A 37 0.22 -6.30 5.74
N SER A 38 -0.48 -6.78 4.71
CA SER A 38 0.15 -7.21 3.46
C SER A 38 0.84 -6.03 2.79
N SER A 39 0.17 -4.89 2.63
CA SER A 39 0.78 -3.70 2.02
C SER A 39 2.05 -3.27 2.77
N SER A 40 2.02 -3.25 4.10
CA SER A 40 3.17 -2.88 4.94
C SER A 40 4.34 -3.85 4.78
N TYR A 41 4.06 -5.15 4.73
CA TYR A 41 5.07 -6.18 4.49
C TYR A 41 5.73 -6.03 3.12
N PHE A 42 4.94 -5.71 2.09
CA PHE A 42 5.42 -5.45 0.74
C PHE A 42 6.26 -4.18 0.65
N PHE A 43 5.89 -3.11 1.36
CA PHE A 43 6.72 -1.91 1.47
C PHE A 43 8.08 -2.20 2.10
N TYR A 44 8.12 -3.06 3.13
CA TYR A 44 9.37 -3.54 3.73
C TYR A 44 10.20 -4.36 2.74
N LEU A 45 9.58 -5.34 2.05
CA LEU A 45 10.25 -6.22 1.07
C LEU A 45 10.82 -5.48 -0.14
N LEU A 46 10.13 -4.42 -0.56
CA LEU A 46 10.56 -3.54 -1.63
C LEU A 46 11.82 -2.74 -1.27
N ASP A 47 12.29 -2.83 -0.03
CA ASP A 47 13.33 -1.99 0.53
C ASP A 47 13.05 -0.52 0.22
N VAL A 48 11.75 -0.15 0.24
CA VAL A 48 11.38 1.25 0.23
C VAL A 48 11.76 1.75 1.61
N HIS A 49 13.05 2.08 1.77
CA HIS A 49 13.49 3.05 2.74
C HIS A 49 12.81 4.36 2.35
N VAL A 50 11.56 4.48 2.75
CA VAL A 50 10.83 5.72 2.76
C VAL A 50 11.57 6.57 3.77
N SER A 51 12.59 7.29 3.29
CA SER A 51 13.22 8.34 4.08
C SER A 51 12.08 9.30 4.40
N LEU A 52 11.60 9.25 5.64
CA LEU A 52 10.52 10.10 6.15
C LEU A 52 10.81 11.58 5.85
N ALA A 53 12.09 11.94 5.80
CA ALA A 53 12.55 13.26 5.38
C ALA A 53 12.20 13.59 3.92
N LYS A 54 12.33 12.66 2.97
CA LYS A 54 11.92 12.86 1.56
C LYS A 54 10.40 12.96 1.41
N VAL A 55 9.64 12.10 2.10
CA VAL A 55 8.17 12.15 2.03
C VAL A 55 7.61 13.40 2.68
N LYS A 56 8.13 13.80 3.84
CA LYS A 56 7.76 15.07 4.49
C LYS A 56 8.08 16.26 3.60
N ARG A 57 9.23 16.25 2.90
CA ARG A 57 9.60 17.29 1.94
C ARG A 57 8.68 17.29 0.71
N GLN A 58 8.31 16.14 0.15
CA GLN A 58 7.39 16.07 -1.00
C GLN A 58 5.96 16.47 -0.63
N LEU A 59 5.46 16.09 0.54
CA LEU A 59 4.16 16.53 1.06
C LEU A 59 4.14 18.03 1.34
N GLY A 60 5.21 18.58 1.93
CA GLY A 60 5.34 20.03 2.13
C GLY A 60 5.36 20.81 0.82
N LEU A 61 6.04 20.29 -0.21
CA LEU A 61 6.03 20.90 -1.54
C LEU A 61 4.66 20.82 -2.23
N LEU A 62 3.94 19.71 -2.07
CA LEU A 62 2.58 19.58 -2.59
C LEU A 62 1.60 20.54 -1.91
N MET A 63 1.64 20.63 -0.58
CA MET A 63 0.80 21.59 0.18
C MET A 63 1.11 23.05 -0.19
N ASN A 64 2.38 23.38 -0.39
CA ASN A 64 2.78 24.74 -0.79
C ASN A 64 2.31 25.08 -2.23
N LYS A 65 2.24 24.09 -3.11
CA LYS A 65 1.79 24.28 -4.51
C LYS A 65 0.27 24.43 -4.63
N THR A 66 -0.51 23.96 -3.66
CA THR A 66 -1.96 24.16 -3.57
C THR A 66 -2.36 25.49 -2.91
N SER A 67 -1.41 26.26 -2.39
CA SER A 67 -1.68 27.53 -1.71
C SER A 67 -1.44 28.77 -2.59
N HIS A 68 -1.27 28.58 -3.90
CA HIS A 68 -1.07 29.61 -4.91
C HIS A 68 -2.10 29.47 -6.03
#